data_AF-A0A9X2UHX9-F1
#
_entry.id   AF-A0A9X2UHX9-F1
#
_cell.length_a   1.000
_cell.length_b   1.000
_cell.length_c   1.000
_cell.angle_alpha   90.00
_cell.angle_beta   90.00
_cell.angle_gamma   90.00
#
_symmetry.space_group_name_H-M   'P 1'
#
loop_
_entity.id
_entity.type
_entity.pdbx_description
1 polymer ?
#
loop_
_entity_poly.entity_id
_entity_poly.type
_entity_poly.pdbx_seq_one_letter_code
_entity_poly.pdbx_strand_id
1 'polypeptide(L)'
;MPAPEFRVWDGDEMIYVNDSAVWSLKIEDSSDWTLHRKTRLHCRESPDTSLMQHIGLADAEGKQIFDGDILQDGDGAVAMVRWASDAGGYVLLRENGNPVGLTEDNIQNGPWRVAGNLHETPNRIDPDLSRLLNRLREYTGEVECPMCGGTEFEAGGTPEDRQGPIAVHCVRCHHVMLFHDDVLR
;
A
#
# COMPACT_ATOMS: atom_id res chain seq x y z
N MET A 1 9.70 6.66 -24.65
CA MET A 1 8.85 6.13 -23.57
C MET A 1 7.60 6.99 -23.53
N PRO A 2 6.40 6.41 -23.37
CA PRO A 2 5.21 7.20 -23.06
C PRO A 2 5.44 7.97 -21.74
N ALA A 3 4.72 9.06 -21.56
CA ALA A 3 4.76 9.79 -20.30
C ALA A 3 4.23 8.90 -19.16
N PRO A 4 4.81 8.98 -17.95
CA PRO A 4 4.28 8.25 -16.80
C PRO A 4 2.85 8.70 -16.49
N GLU A 5 2.01 7.72 -16.13
CA GLU A 5 0.62 7.96 -15.74
C GLU A 5 0.49 7.85 -14.22
N PHE A 6 -0.38 8.67 -13.63
CA PHE A 6 -0.55 8.72 -12.19
C PHE A 6 -2.02 8.82 -11.78
N ARG A 7 -2.30 8.28 -10.60
CA ARG A 7 -3.49 8.57 -9.81
C ARG A 7 -3.09 9.04 -8.42
N VAL A 8 -3.97 9.79 -7.77
CA VAL A 8 -3.72 10.40 -6.46
C VAL A 8 -4.81 10.02 -5.49
N TRP A 9 -4.45 9.54 -4.31
CA TRP A 9 -5.33 9.54 -3.15
C TRP A 9 -5.24 10.89 -2.45
N ASP A 10 -6.37 11.58 -2.31
CA ASP A 10 -6.41 12.92 -1.71
C ASP A 10 -6.77 12.94 -0.21
N GLY A 11 -6.95 11.76 0.39
CA GLY A 11 -7.43 11.59 1.77
C GLY A 11 -8.87 11.08 1.85
N ASP A 12 -9.66 11.21 0.78
CA ASP A 12 -11.08 10.84 0.74
C ASP A 12 -11.44 10.02 -0.51
N GLU A 13 -10.93 10.42 -1.68
CA GLU A 13 -11.22 9.74 -2.96
C GLU A 13 -9.97 9.52 -3.84
N MET A 14 -10.08 8.55 -4.75
CA MET A 14 -9.06 8.28 -5.77
C MET A 14 -9.28 9.17 -7.01
N ILE A 15 -8.26 9.95 -7.36
CA ILE A 15 -8.28 10.90 -8.48
C ILE A 15 -7.38 10.41 -9.61
N TYR A 16 -7.98 10.12 -10.76
CA TYR A 16 -7.26 9.75 -11.99
C TYR A 16 -6.91 11.03 -12.77
N VAL A 17 -5.62 11.39 -12.77
CA VAL A 17 -5.17 12.68 -13.32
C VAL A 17 -5.23 12.69 -14.84
N ASN A 18 -4.84 11.57 -15.46
CA ASN A 18 -4.70 11.47 -16.91
C ASN A 18 -6.04 11.45 -17.67
N ASP A 19 -7.14 11.13 -17.00
CA ASP A 19 -8.48 11.00 -17.60
C ASP A 19 -9.30 12.29 -17.56
N SER A 20 -8.73 13.40 -17.07
CA SER A 20 -9.50 14.62 -16.82
C SER A 20 -8.77 15.88 -17.24
N ALA A 21 -9.40 16.67 -18.11
CA ALA A 21 -8.95 18.03 -18.42
C ALA A 21 -9.04 19.01 -17.23
N VAL A 22 -9.57 18.56 -16.09
CA VAL A 22 -9.78 19.37 -14.89
C VAL A 22 -8.64 19.17 -13.89
N TRP A 23 -7.94 18.05 -13.91
CA TRP A 23 -6.87 17.76 -12.95
C TRP A 23 -5.50 18.05 -13.55
N SER A 24 -4.61 18.59 -12.73
CA SER A 24 -3.21 18.83 -13.10
C SER A 24 -2.32 18.43 -11.94
N LEU A 25 -1.41 17.51 -12.20
CA LEU A 25 -0.39 17.10 -11.25
C LEU A 25 0.91 17.83 -11.56
N LYS A 26 1.52 18.44 -10.55
CA LYS A 26 2.86 19.01 -10.63
C LYS A 26 3.77 18.25 -9.68
N ILE A 27 4.88 17.74 -10.20
CA ILE A 27 5.94 17.06 -9.45
C ILE A 27 7.18 17.94 -9.57
N GLU A 28 7.76 18.33 -8.45
CA GLU A 28 8.97 19.17 -8.38
C GLU A 28 10.23 18.29 -8.36
N ASP A 29 11.41 18.90 -8.55
CA ASP A 29 12.70 18.18 -8.52
C ASP A 29 12.99 17.52 -7.15
N SER A 30 12.38 18.01 -6.07
CA SER A 30 12.44 17.41 -4.73
C SER A 30 11.63 16.11 -4.61
N SER A 31 10.90 15.72 -5.66
CA SER A 31 9.83 14.71 -5.64
C SER A 31 8.56 15.12 -4.90
N ASP A 32 8.52 16.35 -4.35
CA ASP A 32 7.29 16.91 -3.80
C ASP A 32 6.24 17.02 -4.90
N TRP A 33 4.99 16.70 -4.57
CA TRP A 33 3.90 16.77 -5.52
C TRP A 33 2.73 17.61 -5.02
N THR A 34 2.05 18.24 -5.98
CA THR A 34 0.83 19.01 -5.76
C THR A 34 -0.20 18.64 -6.81
N LEU A 35 -1.43 18.43 -6.36
CA LEU A 35 -2.58 18.20 -7.22
C LEU A 35 -3.42 19.47 -7.28
N HIS A 36 -3.69 19.92 -8.50
CA HIS A 36 -4.53 21.07 -8.77
C HIS A 36 -5.82 20.62 -9.45
N ARG A 37 -6.93 21.21 -8.99
CA ARG A 37 -8.20 21.20 -9.73
C ARG A 37 -8.31 22.51 -10.49
N LYS A 38 -8.17 22.45 -11.82
CA LYS A 38 -7.97 23.59 -12.71
C LYS A 38 -6.72 24.38 -12.27
N THR A 39 -6.91 25.60 -11.78
CA THR A 39 -5.82 26.47 -11.32
C THR A 39 -5.69 26.52 -9.80
N ARG A 40 -6.57 25.85 -9.06
CA ARG A 40 -6.58 25.87 -7.58
C ARG A 40 -5.87 24.65 -7.05
N LEU A 41 -5.02 24.86 -6.05
CA LEU A 41 -4.45 23.75 -5.28
C LEU A 41 -5.59 22.98 -4.62
N HIS A 42 -5.63 21.67 -4.85
CA HIS A 42 -6.57 20.74 -4.24
C HIS A 42 -5.93 20.05 -3.04
N CYS A 43 -4.85 19.33 -3.28
CA CYS A 43 -4.04 18.71 -2.22
C CYS A 43 -2.55 18.73 -2.60
N ARG A 44 -1.72 18.33 -1.64
CA ARG A 44 -0.27 18.20 -1.79
C ARG A 44 0.19 16.97 -1.03
N GLU A 45 1.47 16.65 -1.14
CA GLU A 45 2.09 15.64 -0.31
C GLU A 45 1.87 15.91 1.19
N SER A 46 1.33 14.90 1.86
CA SER A 46 1.03 14.88 3.29
C SER A 46 0.84 13.42 3.73
N PRO A 47 0.81 13.13 5.05
CA PRO A 47 0.61 11.76 5.53
C PRO A 47 -0.69 11.09 5.07
N ASP A 48 -1.72 11.88 4.79
CA ASP A 48 -3.05 11.38 4.41
C ASP A 48 -3.26 11.27 2.90
N THR A 49 -2.26 11.70 2.10
CA THR A 49 -2.34 11.72 0.65
C THR A 49 -1.26 10.82 0.04
N SER A 50 -1.48 10.37 -1.20
CA SER A 50 -0.49 9.50 -1.87
C SER A 50 -0.55 9.62 -3.38
N LEU A 51 0.62 9.73 -3.99
CA LEU A 51 0.81 9.67 -5.44
C LEU A 51 1.14 8.23 -5.85
N MET A 52 0.40 7.68 -6.81
CA MET A 52 0.57 6.30 -7.27
C MET A 52 0.85 6.29 -8.77
N GLN A 53 1.99 5.72 -9.15
CA GLN A 53 2.42 5.63 -10.54
C GLN A 53 1.88 4.35 -11.21
N HIS A 54 1.42 4.45 -12.45
CA HIS A 54 1.15 3.29 -13.30
C HIS A 54 2.45 2.56 -13.60
N ILE A 55 2.47 1.24 -13.39
CA ILE A 55 3.70 0.43 -13.54
C ILE A 55 3.94 -0.03 -14.99
N GLY A 56 3.09 0.37 -15.93
CA GLY A 56 3.19 -0.05 -17.33
C GLY A 56 2.53 -1.41 -17.63
N LEU A 57 1.80 -1.99 -16.68
CA LEU A 57 1.09 -3.25 -16.85
C LEU A 57 -0.41 -3.10 -16.57
N ALA A 58 -1.18 -4.05 -17.07
CA ALA A 58 -2.60 -4.23 -16.80
C ALA A 58 -2.84 -5.70 -16.46
N ASP A 59 -3.86 -6.00 -15.67
CA ASP A 59 -4.30 -7.38 -15.46
C ASP A 59 -4.98 -7.96 -16.72
N ALA A 60 -5.35 -9.24 -16.69
CA ALA A 60 -5.96 -9.89 -17.86
C ALA A 60 -7.35 -9.32 -18.25
N GLU A 61 -7.97 -8.51 -17.40
CA GLU A 61 -9.22 -7.80 -17.70
C GLU A 61 -8.96 -6.41 -18.29
N GLY A 62 -7.70 -6.03 -18.46
CA GLY A 62 -7.27 -4.74 -19.00
C GLY A 62 -7.25 -3.63 -17.95
N LYS A 63 -7.39 -3.95 -16.67
CA LYS A 63 -7.31 -2.94 -15.59
C LYS A 63 -5.85 -2.60 -15.32
N GLN A 64 -5.51 -1.33 -15.51
CA GLN A 64 -4.17 -0.80 -15.25
C GLN A 64 -3.76 -1.03 -13.79
N ILE A 65 -2.47 -1.31 -13.59
CA ILE A 65 -1.88 -1.59 -12.28
C ILE A 65 -0.99 -0.42 -11.85
N PHE A 66 -1.23 0.10 -10.66
CA PHE A 66 -0.51 1.20 -10.06
C PHE A 66 0.26 0.75 -8.81
N ASP A 67 1.28 1.51 -8.41
CA ASP A 67 1.89 1.34 -7.08
C ASP A 67 0.83 1.38 -5.97
N GLY A 68 0.94 0.47 -5.01
CA GLY A 68 -0.03 0.31 -3.91
C GLY A 68 -1.33 -0.41 -4.28
N ASP A 69 -1.49 -0.89 -5.53
CA ASP A 69 -2.61 -1.79 -5.86
C ASP A 69 -2.50 -3.13 -5.12
N ILE A 70 -3.66 -3.67 -4.78
CA ILE A 70 -3.83 -4.98 -4.18
C ILE A 70 -4.31 -5.91 -5.28
N LEU A 71 -3.53 -6.95 -5.56
CA LEU A 71 -3.90 -8.01 -6.48
C LEU A 71 -4.37 -9.23 -5.70
N GLN A 72 -5.32 -9.97 -6.28
CA GLN A 72 -5.77 -11.25 -5.77
C GLN A 72 -5.73 -12.29 -6.90
N ASP A 73 -5.28 -13.50 -6.60
CA ASP A 73 -5.31 -14.62 -7.54
C ASP A 73 -6.60 -15.45 -7.40
N GLY A 74 -6.77 -16.42 -8.31
CA GLY A 74 -7.95 -17.30 -8.31
C GLY A 74 -8.07 -18.23 -7.10
N ASP A 75 -6.98 -18.45 -6.36
CA ASP A 75 -6.93 -19.26 -5.14
C ASP A 75 -7.16 -18.41 -3.88
N GLY A 76 -7.30 -17.09 -4.04
CA GLY A 76 -7.60 -16.14 -2.98
C GLY A 76 -6.36 -15.51 -2.34
N ALA A 77 -5.15 -15.83 -2.79
CA ALA A 77 -3.94 -15.21 -2.27
C ALA A 77 -3.89 -13.73 -2.66
N VAL A 78 -3.40 -12.89 -1.75
CA VAL A 78 -3.33 -11.44 -1.92
C VAL A 78 -1.88 -10.97 -1.92
N ALA A 79 -1.59 -9.98 -2.77
CA ALA A 79 -0.31 -9.29 -2.79
C ALA A 79 -0.46 -7.81 -3.13
N MET A 80 0.44 -6.99 -2.61
CA MET A 80 0.49 -5.55 -2.91
C MET A 80 1.59 -5.25 -3.92
N VAL A 81 1.30 -4.41 -4.90
CA VAL A 81 2.29 -3.89 -5.84
C VAL A 81 3.14 -2.84 -5.14
N ARG A 82 4.46 -3.02 -5.11
CA ARG A 82 5.40 -2.06 -4.50
C ARG A 82 6.71 -1.96 -5.25
N TRP A 83 7.33 -0.79 -5.19
CA TRP A 83 8.72 -0.61 -5.61
C TRP A 83 9.66 -1.27 -4.59
N ALA A 84 10.53 -2.15 -5.07
CA ALA A 84 11.56 -2.81 -4.28
C ALA A 84 12.94 -2.33 -4.75
N SER A 85 13.61 -1.52 -3.91
CA SER A 85 14.88 -0.87 -4.24
C SER A 85 16.03 -1.87 -4.45
N ASP A 86 15.99 -3.00 -3.75
CA ASP A 86 16.95 -4.11 -3.87
C ASP A 86 16.79 -4.88 -5.20
N ALA A 87 15.56 -5.02 -5.68
CA ALA A 87 15.24 -5.60 -6.99
C ALA A 87 15.36 -4.58 -8.14
N GLY A 88 15.38 -3.28 -7.83
CA GLY A 88 15.41 -2.20 -8.81
C GLY A 88 14.13 -2.13 -9.66
N GLY A 89 12.98 -2.52 -9.10
CA GLY A 89 11.74 -2.62 -9.86
C GLY A 89 10.51 -2.89 -8.99
N TYR A 90 9.35 -2.91 -9.63
CA TYR A 90 8.09 -3.26 -8.97
C TYR A 90 7.99 -4.78 -8.73
N VAL A 91 7.47 -5.15 -7.57
CA VAL A 91 7.24 -6.53 -7.14
C VAL A 91 5.82 -6.69 -6.56
N LEU A 92 5.39 -7.93 -6.46
CA LEU A 92 4.23 -8.32 -5.65
C LEU A 92 4.72 -8.69 -4.24
N LEU A 93 4.46 -7.83 -3.28
CA LEU A 93 4.71 -8.10 -1.86
C LEU A 93 3.56 -8.93 -1.30
N ARG A 94 3.82 -10.20 -1.00
CA ARG A 94 2.85 -11.09 -0.36
C ARG A 94 2.69 -10.77 1.13
N GLU A 95 1.63 -11.29 1.74
CA GLU A 95 1.34 -11.11 3.17
C GLU A 95 2.48 -11.56 4.10
N ASN A 96 3.27 -12.54 3.67
CA ASN A 96 4.43 -13.03 4.41
C ASN A 96 5.71 -12.20 4.18
N GLY A 97 5.60 -11.02 3.57
CA GLY A 97 6.72 -10.13 3.28
C GLY A 97 7.62 -10.57 2.11
N ASN A 98 7.37 -11.73 1.52
CA ASN A 98 8.20 -12.22 0.41
C ASN A 98 7.82 -11.51 -0.90
N PRO A 99 8.78 -10.86 -1.57
CA PRO A 99 8.55 -10.29 -2.88
C PRO A 99 8.50 -11.40 -3.93
N VAL A 100 7.53 -11.29 -4.83
CA VAL A 100 7.46 -12.09 -6.06
C VAL A 100 7.62 -11.16 -7.24
N GLY A 101 8.40 -11.59 -8.24
CA GLY A 101 8.60 -10.81 -9.45
C GLY A 101 7.26 -10.46 -10.10
N LEU A 102 7.18 -9.28 -10.71
CA LEU A 102 6.00 -8.80 -11.40
C LEU A 102 6.32 -8.79 -12.91
N THR A 103 5.67 -9.65 -13.67
CA THR A 103 5.94 -9.83 -15.11
C THR A 103 4.66 -9.84 -15.91
N GLU A 104 4.74 -9.54 -17.20
CA GLU A 104 3.58 -9.62 -18.09
C GLU A 104 2.95 -11.02 -18.09
N ASP A 105 3.77 -12.07 -18.08
CA ASP A 105 3.29 -13.45 -18.05
C ASP A 105 2.56 -13.82 -16.76
N ASN A 106 2.99 -13.34 -15.60
CA ASN A 106 2.32 -13.68 -14.35
C ASN A 106 1.11 -12.78 -14.04
N ILE A 107 1.02 -11.61 -14.68
CA ILE A 107 -0.10 -10.68 -14.54
C ILE A 107 -1.12 -10.89 -15.68
N GLN A 108 -0.77 -10.54 -16.92
CA GLN A 108 -1.70 -10.53 -18.05
C GLN A 108 -2.11 -11.95 -18.46
N ASN A 109 -1.15 -12.88 -18.46
CA ASN A 109 -1.41 -14.29 -18.77
C ASN A 109 -1.66 -15.14 -17.51
N GLY A 110 -1.59 -14.53 -16.33
CA GLY A 110 -1.66 -15.22 -15.04
C GLY A 110 -2.96 -15.00 -14.28
N PRO A 111 -3.01 -15.48 -13.02
CA PRO A 111 -4.24 -15.51 -12.24
C PRO A 111 -4.54 -14.21 -11.49
N TRP A 112 -3.58 -13.28 -11.39
CA TRP A 112 -3.71 -12.07 -10.60
C TRP A 112 -4.67 -11.06 -11.24
N ARG A 113 -5.58 -10.50 -10.43
CA ARG A 113 -6.52 -9.43 -10.82
C ARG A 113 -6.48 -8.29 -9.81
N VAL A 114 -6.71 -7.06 -10.27
CA VAL A 114 -6.74 -5.90 -9.37
C VAL A 114 -7.99 -5.94 -8.49
N ALA A 115 -7.76 -6.23 -7.22
CA ALA A 115 -8.76 -6.49 -6.20
C ALA A 115 -9.06 -5.24 -5.34
N GLY A 116 -8.22 -4.21 -5.42
CA GLY A 116 -8.36 -2.95 -4.72
C GLY A 116 -7.02 -2.21 -4.63
N ASN A 117 -6.88 -1.31 -3.65
CA ASN A 117 -5.63 -0.62 -3.32
C ASN A 117 -5.52 -0.35 -1.81
N LEU A 118 -4.34 0.08 -1.38
CA LEU A 118 -4.04 0.37 0.03
C LEU A 118 -5.01 1.37 0.68
N HIS A 119 -5.55 2.32 -0.08
CA HIS A 119 -6.35 3.43 0.46
C HIS A 119 -7.84 3.08 0.53
N GLU A 120 -8.42 2.57 -0.56
CA GLU A 120 -9.85 2.26 -0.63
C GLU A 120 -10.20 0.90 -0.02
N THR A 121 -9.23 -0.02 0.06
CA THR A 121 -9.43 -1.38 0.56
C THR A 121 -8.31 -1.85 1.52
N PRO A 122 -7.97 -1.09 2.57
CA PRO A 122 -6.87 -1.42 3.47
C PRO A 122 -7.05 -2.79 4.14
N ASN A 123 -8.31 -3.20 4.38
CA ASN A 123 -8.65 -4.46 5.02
C ASN A 123 -8.38 -5.72 4.16
N ARG A 124 -7.92 -5.58 2.91
CA ARG A 124 -7.55 -6.71 2.05
C ARG A 124 -6.12 -7.18 2.23
N ILE A 125 -5.28 -6.39 2.90
CA ILE A 125 -3.95 -6.79 3.38
C ILE A 125 -4.09 -6.92 4.89
N ASP A 126 -3.91 -8.13 5.44
CA ASP A 126 -4.04 -8.48 6.86
C ASP A 126 -4.87 -7.47 7.70
N PRO A 127 -6.21 -7.61 7.69
CA PRO A 127 -7.11 -6.62 8.28
C PRO A 127 -6.86 -6.33 9.76
N ASP A 128 -6.28 -7.28 10.51
CA ASP A 128 -6.00 -7.10 11.94
C ASP A 128 -4.73 -6.29 12.16
N LEU A 129 -3.67 -6.57 11.39
CA LEU A 129 -2.42 -5.80 11.44
C LEU A 129 -2.64 -4.36 10.96
N SER A 130 -3.38 -4.18 9.86
CA SER A 130 -3.69 -2.86 9.29
C SER A 130 -4.49 -1.99 10.27
N ARG A 131 -5.51 -2.55 10.95
CA ARG A 131 -6.29 -1.83 11.98
C ARG A 131 -5.44 -1.47 13.20
N LEU A 132 -4.56 -2.38 13.61
CA LEU A 132 -3.71 -2.19 14.77
C LEU A 132 -2.68 -1.07 14.54
N LEU A 133 -1.99 -1.09 13.40
CA LEU A 133 -0.98 -0.08 13.07
C LEU A 133 -1.59 1.32 12.94
N ASN A 134 -2.78 1.43 12.34
CA ASN A 134 -3.49 2.71 12.26
C ASN A 134 -3.85 3.27 13.64
N ARG A 135 -4.38 2.43 14.53
CA ARG A 135 -4.74 2.86 15.89
C ARG A 135 -3.50 3.28 16.69
N LEU A 136 -2.40 2.55 16.58
CA LEU A 136 -1.16 2.91 17.26
C LEU A 136 -0.63 4.28 16.81
N ARG A 137 -0.70 4.58 15.50
CA ARG A 137 -0.32 5.90 14.95
C ARG A 137 -1.14 7.03 15.56
N GLU A 138 -2.45 6.85 15.74
CA GLU A 138 -3.32 7.86 16.36
C GLU A 138 -2.89 8.19 17.80
N TYR A 139 -2.39 7.21 18.56
CA TYR A 139 -1.98 7.40 19.94
C TYR A 139 -0.55 7.94 20.10
N THR A 140 0.39 7.50 19.26
CA THR A 140 1.82 7.79 19.45
C THR A 140 2.37 8.82 18.47
N GLY A 141 1.60 9.24 17.46
CA GLY A 141 2.04 10.12 16.38
C GLY A 141 2.87 9.37 15.32
N GLU A 142 3.87 8.62 15.76
CA GLU A 142 4.64 7.67 14.96
C GLU A 142 4.73 6.32 15.70
N VAL A 143 4.59 5.20 14.98
CA VAL A 143 4.72 3.87 15.60
C VAL A 143 6.19 3.50 15.59
N GLU A 144 6.81 3.59 16.76
CA GLU A 144 8.17 3.17 16.98
C GLU A 144 8.24 1.99 17.95
N CYS A 145 9.12 1.04 17.67
CA CYS A 145 9.39 -0.04 18.60
C CYS A 145 10.02 0.55 19.87
N PRO A 146 9.45 0.31 21.06
CA PRO A 146 9.92 0.93 22.29
C PRO A 146 11.33 0.47 22.71
N MET A 147 11.85 -0.59 22.10
CA MET A 147 13.18 -1.13 22.39
C MET A 147 14.27 -0.62 21.47
N CYS A 148 13.94 -0.24 20.22
CA CYS A 148 14.96 0.13 19.24
C CYS A 148 14.62 1.33 18.36
N GLY A 149 13.44 1.95 18.52
CA GLY A 149 12.97 3.02 17.63
C GLY A 149 12.76 2.56 16.19
N GLY A 150 12.51 1.26 15.96
CA GLY A 150 12.25 0.73 14.61
C GLY A 150 10.81 0.98 14.20
N THR A 151 10.57 1.33 12.94
CA THR A 151 9.24 1.66 12.39
C THR A 151 8.64 0.57 11.51
N GLU A 152 9.38 -0.53 11.31
CA GLU A 152 8.97 -1.68 10.50
C GLU A 152 8.49 -2.83 11.38
N PHE A 153 7.32 -3.37 11.04
CA PHE A 153 6.62 -4.37 11.83
C PHE A 153 5.99 -5.46 10.97
N GLU A 154 5.95 -6.69 11.51
CA GLU A 154 5.28 -7.85 10.91
C GLU A 154 4.30 -8.49 11.90
N ALA A 155 3.19 -9.03 11.42
CA ALA A 155 2.25 -9.77 12.26
C ALA A 155 2.87 -11.11 12.71
N GLY A 156 2.67 -11.45 13.98
CA GLY A 156 3.03 -12.74 14.53
C GLY A 156 1.90 -13.75 14.40
N GLY A 157 2.25 -14.95 13.90
CA GLY A 157 1.32 -16.08 13.75
C GLY A 157 0.52 -16.07 12.46
N THR A 158 -0.10 -17.20 12.12
CA THR A 158 -0.99 -17.29 10.96
C THR A 158 -2.36 -16.73 11.29
N PRO A 159 -3.14 -16.20 10.32
CA PRO A 159 -4.49 -15.69 10.56
C PRO A 159 -5.42 -16.69 11.26
N GLU A 160 -5.20 -17.99 11.07
CA GLU A 160 -5.97 -19.08 11.68
C GLU A 160 -5.69 -19.27 13.18
N ASP A 161 -4.54 -18.81 13.67
CA ASP A 161 -4.10 -18.93 15.06
C ASP A 161 -4.60 -17.78 15.97
N ARG A 162 -5.32 -16.79 15.42
CA ARG A 162 -5.63 -15.51 16.08
C ARG A 162 -6.85 -15.53 17.00
N GLN A 163 -6.98 -16.56 17.82
CA GLN A 163 -7.82 -16.46 19.03
C GLN A 163 -6.97 -15.93 20.18
N GLY A 164 -6.79 -14.61 20.26
CA GLY A 164 -6.01 -14.00 21.32
C GLY A 164 -5.35 -12.68 20.95
N PRO A 165 -4.44 -12.15 21.80
CA PRO A 165 -3.76 -10.90 21.54
C PRO A 165 -2.94 -10.94 20.25
N ILE A 166 -3.03 -9.88 19.44
CA ILE A 166 -2.25 -9.73 18.22
C ILE A 166 -0.78 -9.54 18.61
N ALA A 167 0.09 -10.43 18.13
CA ALA A 167 1.52 -10.26 18.22
C ALA A 167 2.03 -9.42 17.05
N VAL A 168 2.86 -8.43 17.33
CA VAL A 168 3.55 -7.62 16.32
C VAL A 168 5.04 -7.69 16.58
N HIS A 169 5.80 -8.05 15.56
CA HIS A 169 7.25 -8.17 15.60
C HIS A 169 7.89 -6.92 15.03
N CYS A 170 8.74 -6.25 15.81
CA CYS A 170 9.64 -5.27 15.22
C CYS A 170 10.68 -5.98 14.36
N VAL A 171 10.73 -5.69 13.06
CA VAL A 171 11.67 -6.33 12.13
C VAL A 171 13.13 -6.06 12.52
N ARG A 172 13.39 -4.88 13.11
CA ARG A 172 14.75 -4.44 13.46
C ARG A 172 15.37 -5.16 14.66
N CYS A 173 14.59 -5.51 15.67
CA CYS A 173 15.11 -6.12 16.92
C CYS A 173 14.38 -7.38 17.37
N HIS A 174 13.41 -7.84 16.57
CA HIS A 174 12.52 -8.96 16.87
C HIS A 174 11.77 -8.83 18.20
N HIS A 175 11.66 -7.62 18.74
CA HIS A 175 10.83 -7.35 19.91
C HIS A 175 9.36 -7.62 19.56
N VAL A 176 8.74 -8.49 20.34
CA VAL A 176 7.34 -8.87 20.19
C VAL A 176 6.48 -8.00 21.10
N MET A 177 5.53 -7.28 20.53
CA MET A 177 4.50 -6.54 21.24
C MET A 177 3.20 -7.32 21.16
N LEU A 178 2.55 -7.56 22.30
CA LEU A 178 1.27 -8.28 22.39
C LEU A 178 0.16 -7.28 22.68
N PHE A 179 -0.87 -7.24 21.82
CA PHE A 179 -2.00 -6.34 21.95
C PHE A 179 -3.27 -7.11 22.24
N HIS A 180 -3.88 -6.86 23.39
CA HIS A 180 -5.14 -7.48 23.77
C HIS A 180 -6.34 -6.74 23.15
N ASP A 181 -7.37 -7.50 22.78
CA ASP A 181 -8.63 -7.03 22.16
C ASP A 181 -9.34 -5.91 22.93
N ASP A 182 -9.07 -5.76 24.23
CA ASP A 182 -9.66 -4.71 25.06
C ASP A 182 -9.22 -3.29 24.64
N VAL A 183 -8.09 -3.16 23.92
CA VAL A 183 -7.61 -1.92 23.31
C VAL A 183 -8.26 -1.68 21.93
N LEU A 184 -8.93 -2.71 21.38
CA LEU A 184 -9.55 -2.70 20.06
C LEU A 184 -11.06 -2.37 20.06
N ARG A 185 -11.67 -2.10 21.22
CA ARG A 185 -13.05 -1.61 21.32
C ARG A 185 -13.19 -0.11 21.10
#